data_AF-A0A2E2V498-F1
#
_entry.id   AF-A0A2E2V498-F1
#
_cell.length_a   1.000
_cell.length_b   1.000
_cell.length_c   1.000
_cell.angle_alpha   90.00
_cell.angle_beta   90.00
_cell.angle_gamma   90.00
#
_symmetry.space_group_name_H-M   'P 1'
#
loop_
_entity.id
_entity.type
_entity.pdbx_description
1 polymer ?
#
loop_
_entity_poly.entity_id
_entity_poly.type
_entity_poly.pdbx_seq_one_letter_code
_entity_poly.pdbx_strand_id
1 'polypeptide(L)'
;MGNAHSEYLGPLAESGVLGLLFFSLLVLVVILRAIYLYDTLENHHLKTLLLAIIAALLSYFIHGAFNNFLDTDKASVVLWSVISIIVSLDLFHNKKDMINSQK
;
A
#
# COMPACT_ATOMS: atom_id res chain seq x y z
N MET A 1 16.75 2.17 -24.11
CA MET A 1 16.58 3.32 -23.21
C MET A 1 16.83 2.81 -21.80
N GLY A 2 17.73 3.43 -21.04
CA GLY A 2 18.06 3.01 -19.69
C GLY A 2 16.96 3.46 -18.72
N ASN A 3 15.92 2.65 -18.56
CA ASN A 3 14.94 2.85 -17.49
C ASN A 3 15.66 2.59 -16.15
N ALA A 4 15.38 3.41 -15.14
CA ALA A 4 15.84 3.10 -13.81
C ALA A 4 15.15 1.82 -13.36
N HIS A 5 15.94 0.80 -13.05
CA HIS A 5 15.43 -0.51 -12.68
C HIS A 5 14.87 -0.53 -11.24
N SER A 6 14.39 0.57 -10.68
CA SER A 6 13.93 0.66 -9.29
C SER A 6 12.70 1.54 -9.19
N GLU A 7 11.70 1.09 -8.41
CA GLU A 7 10.42 1.80 -8.19
C GLU A 7 10.60 3.21 -7.62
N TYR A 8 11.71 3.44 -6.91
CA TYR A 8 12.00 4.73 -6.28
C TYR A 8 12.91 5.58 -7.16
N LEU A 9 13.86 4.96 -7.85
CA LEU A 9 14.79 5.67 -8.73
C LEU A 9 14.16 6.08 -10.06
N GLY A 10 13.13 5.37 -10.53
CA GLY A 10 12.33 5.77 -11.71
C GLY A 10 11.70 7.15 -11.53
N PRO A 11 10.81 7.33 -10.52
CA PRO A 11 10.23 8.63 -10.21
C PRO A 11 11.26 9.72 -9.93
N LEU A 12 12.40 9.37 -9.31
CA LEU A 12 13.52 10.30 -9.11
C LEU A 12 14.14 10.77 -10.44
N ALA A 13 14.36 9.86 -11.38
CA ALA A 13 14.97 10.17 -12.67
C ALA A 13 14.02 10.93 -13.59
N GLU A 14 12.72 10.63 -13.56
CA GLU A 14 11.72 11.23 -14.45
C GLU A 14 11.19 12.58 -13.93
N SER A 15 10.92 12.67 -12.63
CA SER A 15 10.26 13.82 -12.00
C SER A 15 11.10 14.48 -10.89
N GLY A 16 12.37 14.10 -10.76
CA GLY A 16 13.28 14.64 -9.76
C GLY A 16 12.90 14.25 -8.32
N VAL A 17 13.40 15.01 -7.35
CA VAL A 17 13.18 14.77 -5.92
C VAL A 17 11.69 14.74 -5.56
N LEU A 18 10.85 15.51 -6.26
CA LEU A 18 9.41 15.53 -6.05
C LEU A 18 8.75 14.18 -6.39
N GLY A 19 9.17 13.54 -7.48
CA GLY A 19 8.67 12.22 -7.87
C GLY A 19 8.98 11.16 -6.82
N LEU A 20 10.24 11.13 -6.37
CA LEU A 20 10.66 10.24 -5.29
C LEU A 20 9.84 10.45 -4.01
N LEU A 21 9.72 11.69 -3.56
CA LEU A 21 8.99 12.03 -2.33
C LEU A 21 7.53 11.62 -2.42
N PHE A 22 6.87 11.89 -3.55
CA PHE A 22 5.46 11.54 -3.72
C PHE A 22 5.25 10.02 -3.70
N PHE A 23 6.09 9.27 -4.40
CA PHE A 23 6.03 7.80 -4.38
C PHE A 23 6.30 7.25 -2.97
N SER A 24 7.37 7.70 -2.31
CA SER A 24 7.67 7.30 -0.93
C SER A 24 6.55 7.65 0.05
N LEU A 25 5.90 8.81 -0.12
CA LEU A 25 4.76 9.20 0.71
C LEU A 25 3.56 8.28 0.48
N LEU A 26 3.28 7.91 -0.77
CA LEU A 26 2.21 6.96 -1.10
C LEU A 26 2.45 5.62 -0.38
N VAL A 27 3.66 5.07 -0.51
CA VAL A 27 4.05 3.81 0.16
C VAL A 27 3.87 3.93 1.67
N LEU A 28 4.35 5.03 2.27
CA LEU A 28 4.26 5.28 3.69
C LEU A 28 2.80 5.33 4.16
N VAL A 29 1.95 6.09 3.47
CA VAL A 29 0.52 6.23 3.81
C VAL A 29 -0.19 4.88 3.74
N VAL A 30 0.04 4.09 2.69
CA VAL A 30 -0.59 2.76 2.55
C VAL A 30 -0.19 1.84 3.70
N ILE A 31 1.10 1.77 4.04
CA ILE A 31 1.59 0.92 5.14
C ILE A 31 1.05 1.40 6.49
N LEU A 32 1.07 2.71 6.77
CA LEU A 32 0.55 3.26 8.01
C LEU A 32 -0.95 3.02 8.17
N ARG A 33 -1.75 3.19 7.11
CA ARG A 33 -3.20 2.89 7.14
C ARG A 33 -3.46 1.41 7.35
N ALA A 34 -2.70 0.53 6.71
CA ALA A 34 -2.85 -0.91 6.89
C ALA A 34 -2.54 -1.34 8.34
N ILE A 35 -1.47 -0.81 8.94
CA ILE A 35 -1.11 -1.10 10.34
C ILE A 35 -2.18 -0.55 11.31
N TYR A 36 -2.63 0.68 11.10
CA TYR A 36 -3.70 1.28 11.92
C TYR A 36 -4.97 0.42 11.87
N LEU A 37 -5.40 0.03 10.67
CA LEU A 37 -6.58 -0.80 10.47
C LEU A 37 -6.45 -2.19 11.11
N TYR A 38 -5.23 -2.74 11.18
CA TYR A 38 -5.00 -4.01 11.87
C TYR A 38 -5.27 -3.92 13.37
N ASP A 39 -4.92 -2.79 14.00
CA ASP A 39 -5.17 -2.58 15.43
C ASP A 39 -6.66 -2.42 15.71
N THR A 40 -7.37 -1.66 14.86
CA THR A 40 -8.79 -1.32 15.07
C THR A 40 -9.77 -2.43 14.70
N LEU A 41 -9.40 -3.38 13.82
CA LEU A 41 -10.27 -4.50 13.46
C LEU A 41 -10.41 -5.50 14.63
N GLU A 42 -11.68 -5.80 14.98
CA GLU A 42 -12.03 -6.82 15.98
C GLU A 42 -12.11 -8.23 15.38
N ASN A 43 -12.45 -8.35 14.09
CA ASN A 43 -12.64 -9.65 13.44
C ASN A 43 -11.30 -10.33 13.15
N HIS A 44 -11.04 -11.46 13.82
CA HIS A 44 -9.79 -12.21 13.71
C HIS A 44 -9.45 -12.66 12.28
N HIS A 45 -10.44 -13.06 11.47
CA HIS A 45 -10.19 -13.46 10.07
C HIS A 45 -9.69 -12.28 9.23
N LEU A 46 -10.29 -11.10 9.42
CA LEU A 46 -9.87 -9.89 8.70
C LEU A 46 -8.50 -9.40 9.18
N LYS A 47 -8.19 -9.51 10.47
CA LYS A 47 -6.85 -9.21 11.00
C LYS A 47 -5.78 -10.10 10.36
N THR A 48 -6.03 -11.41 10.26
CA THR A 48 -5.07 -12.35 9.65
C THR A 48 -4.88 -12.07 8.16
N LEU A 49 -5.96 -11.77 7.43
CA LEU A 49 -5.87 -11.34 6.03
C LEU A 49 -5.04 -10.05 5.89
N LEU A 50 -5.30 -9.06 6.73
CA LEU A 50 -4.62 -7.78 6.68
C LEU A 50 -3.13 -7.93 7.06
N LEU A 51 -2.79 -8.80 7.99
CA LEU A 51 -1.40 -9.13 8.33
C LEU A 51 -0.67 -9.76 7.13
N ALA A 52 -1.30 -10.70 6.42
CA ALA A 52 -0.74 -11.29 5.21
C ALA A 52 -0.54 -10.23 4.11
N ILE A 53 -1.49 -9.31 3.95
CA ILE A 53 -1.39 -8.17 3.03
C ILE A 53 -0.22 -7.25 3.41
N ILE A 54 -0.08 -6.87 4.68
CA ILE A 54 1.03 -6.02 5.16
C ILE A 54 2.37 -6.70 4.88
N ALA A 55 2.50 -7.99 5.17
CA ALA A 55 3.73 -8.74 4.91
C ALA A 55 4.05 -8.80 3.40
N ALA A 56 3.05 -9.00 2.54
CA ALA A 56 3.21 -8.98 1.10
C ALA A 56 3.65 -7.60 0.57
N LEU A 57 3.01 -6.53 1.05
CA LEU A 57 3.35 -5.15 0.66
C LEU A 57 4.75 -4.75 1.12
N LEU A 58 5.14 -5.08 2.35
CA LEU A 58 6.49 -4.82 2.85
C LEU A 58 7.53 -5.57 2.00
N SER A 59 7.28 -6.86 1.72
CA SER A 59 8.17 -7.66 0.87
C SER A 59 8.32 -7.03 -0.51
N TYR A 60 7.22 -6.59 -1.10
CA TYR A 60 7.20 -5.92 -2.41
C TYR A 60 7.96 -4.59 -2.39
N PHE A 61 7.64 -3.67 -1.47
CA PHE A 61 8.25 -2.34 -1.45
C PHE A 61 9.74 -2.37 -1.09
N ILE A 62 10.19 -3.35 -0.30
CA ILE A 62 11.62 -3.59 -0.04
C ILE A 62 12.31 -4.09 -1.31
N HIS A 63 11.72 -5.04 -2.05
CA HIS A 63 12.26 -5.47 -3.34
C HIS A 63 12.23 -4.35 -4.38
N GLY A 64 11.19 -3.51 -4.34
CA GLY A 64 10.99 -2.34 -5.20
C GLY A 64 12.08 -1.28 -5.07
N ALA A 65 12.80 -1.26 -3.95
CA ALA A 65 13.98 -0.41 -3.79
C ALA A 65 15.08 -0.74 -4.81
N PHE A 66 15.20 -2.02 -5.19
CA PHE A 66 16.26 -2.54 -6.05
C PHE A 66 15.79 -2.90 -7.47
N ASN A 67 14.51 -3.18 -7.63
CA ASN A 67 13.91 -3.65 -8.89
C ASN A 67 12.62 -2.88 -9.20
N ASN A 68 12.27 -2.77 -10.48
CA ASN A 68 10.97 -2.25 -10.92
C ASN A 68 10.12 -3.41 -11.44
N PHE A 69 9.04 -3.71 -10.73
CA PHE A 69 8.04 -4.71 -11.08
C PHE A 69 6.70 -4.06 -11.45
N LEU A 70 6.44 -2.82 -11.06
CA LEU A 70 5.19 -2.09 -11.28
C LEU A 70 5.00 -1.74 -12.75
N ASP A 71 6.08 -1.62 -13.53
CA ASP A 71 6.03 -1.52 -15.00
C ASP A 71 5.59 -2.84 -15.66
N THR A 72 5.50 -3.95 -14.92
CA THR A 72 4.96 -5.20 -15.43
C THR A 72 3.47 -5.32 -15.11
N ASP A 73 2.65 -5.47 -16.16
CA ASP A 73 1.18 -5.55 -16.05
C ASP A 73 0.69 -6.62 -15.06
N LYS A 74 1.47 -7.70 -14.89
CA LYS A 74 1.09 -8.82 -14.01
C LYS A 74 1.25 -8.46 -12.53
N ALA A 75 2.32 -7.74 -12.17
CA ALA A 75 2.57 -7.40 -10.78
C ALA A 75 1.78 -6.15 -10.35
N SER A 76 1.61 -5.18 -11.25
CA SER A 76 0.88 -3.94 -10.97
C SER A 76 -0.58 -4.20 -10.60
N VAL A 77 -1.28 -5.07 -11.34
CA VAL A 77 -2.68 -5.43 -11.06
C VAL A 77 -2.83 -6.02 -9.65
N VAL A 78 -1.92 -6.91 -9.25
CA VAL A 78 -1.96 -7.53 -7.91
C VAL A 78 -1.71 -6.48 -6.82
N LEU A 79 -0.69 -5.63 -6.99
CA LEU A 79 -0.35 -4.59 -6.03
C LEU A 79 -1.54 -3.63 -5.80
N TRP A 80 -2.10 -3.08 -6.87
CA TRP A 80 -3.21 -2.14 -6.78
C TRP A 80 -4.49 -2.80 -6.25
N SER A 81 -4.72 -4.07 -6.56
CA SER A 81 -5.84 -4.83 -6.00
C SER A 81 -5.72 -4.99 -4.48
N VAL A 82 -4.52 -5.30 -3.99
CA VAL A 82 -4.26 -5.41 -2.54
C VAL A 82 -4.43 -4.07 -1.84
N ILE A 83 -3.97 -2.97 -2.44
CA ILE A 83 -4.18 -1.61 -1.92
C ILE A 83 -5.68 -1.27 -1.87
N SER A 84 -6.43 -1.62 -2.92
CA SER A 84 -7.89 -1.42 -2.98
C SER A 84 -8.64 -2.16 -1.86
N ILE A 85 -8.20 -3.37 -1.50
CA ILE A 85 -8.76 -4.11 -0.36
C ILE A 85 -8.56 -3.34 0.95
N ILE A 86 -7.36 -2.79 1.19
CA ILE A 86 -7.09 -1.98 2.39
C ILE A 86 -8.00 -0.76 2.44
N VAL A 87 -8.09 -0.01 1.33
CA VAL A 87 -8.92 1.20 1.24
C VAL A 87 -10.40 0.88 1.47
N SER A 88 -10.89 -0.21 0.88
CA SER A 88 -12.26 -0.68 1.07
C SER A 88 -12.54 -0.99 2.55
N LEU A 89 -11.69 -1.80 3.18
CA LEU A 89 -11.83 -2.14 4.60
C LEU A 89 -11.77 -0.90 5.51
N ASP A 90 -10.86 0.03 5.22
CA ASP A 90 -10.73 1.29 5.96
C ASP A 90 -12.01 2.14 5.86
N LEU A 91 -12.57 2.33 4.67
CA LEU A 91 -13.83 3.06 4.47
C LEU A 91 -15.01 2.38 5.17
N PHE A 92 -15.11 1.05 5.09
CA PHE A 92 -16.18 0.29 5.75
C PHE A 92 -16.08 0.37 7.27
N HIS A 93 -14.87 0.27 7.82
CA HIS A 93 -14.62 0.36 9.25
C HIS A 93 -14.95 1.75 9.80
N ASN A 94 -14.44 2.81 9.17
CA ASN A 94 -14.75 4.19 9.56
C ASN A 94 -16.26 4.47 9.53
N LYS A 95 -16.99 3.94 8.54
CA LYS A 95 -18.45 4.07 8.48
C LYS A 95 -19.15 3.37 9.65
N LYS A 96 -18.68 2.18 10.06
CA LYS A 96 -19.23 1.44 11.20
C LYS A 96 -19.02 2.21 12.51
N ASP A 97 -17.83 2.76 12.72
CA ASP A 97 -17.49 3.53 13.92
C ASP A 97 -18.33 4.80 14.02
N MET A 98 -18.52 5.51 12.91
CA MET A 98 -19.42 6.67 12.85
C MET A 98 -20.86 6.32 13.25
N ILE A 99 -21.40 5.19 12.79
CA ILE A 99 -22.77 4.75 13.14
C ILE A 99 -22.87 4.38 14.62
N ASN A 100 -21.86 3.69 15.16
CA ASN A 100 -21.85 3.26 16.55
C ASN A 100 -21.71 4.44 17.53
N SER A 101 -20.98 5.50 17.17
CA SER A 101 -20.84 6.70 18.01
C SER A 101 -22.10 7.57 18.11
N GLN A 102 -23.11 7.35 17.24
CA GLN A 102 -24.37 8.09 17.22
C GLN A 102 -25.51 7.38 17.99
N LYS A 103 -25.25 6.18 18.53
CA LYS A 103 -26.17 5.42 19.39
C LYS A 103 -25.86 5.64 20.85
#